data_AF-A0AAU2S3A3-F1
#
_entry.id   AF-A0AAU2S3A3-F1
#
_cell.length_a   1.000
_cell.length_b   1.000
_cell.length_c   1.000
_cell.angle_alpha   90.00
_cell.angle_beta   90.00
_cell.angle_gamma   90.00
#
_symmetry.space_group_name_H-M   'P 1'
#
loop_
_entity.id
_entity.type
_entity.pdbx_description
1 polymer ?
#
loop_
_entity_poly.entity_id
_entity_poly.type
_entity_poly.pdbx_seq_one_letter_code
_entity_poly.pdbx_strand_id
1 'polypeptide(L)'
;MLPGFVIPYEGGDDPVALRRAWQELSDGGARPLVVRSSSPQEDTEESSLAGQFASVLDVRGWQDFRTAVRTVLDSAVRPDGATAPMAVLVQPMLAARVGGVMFGADPVEGRTDRMLVSAVRGGPDTLVSGEQAGTNYWLSGRGRLLRTEPSEAGSLLTRSELARLARLARRARQIFGGPQDIEFGFDGDGRLWLFQSRPITAMAARPPHGARLLGPGPVAETLPGQLVPLEEDLWVAPMARGLAAALDIGGSAPRRLLRTVPVVTTVGGRAAADLRLLGTTGPRHRWLALLNPAPGARRLGAAWRVGRLAAALPGLATDLVADVDRRLAEIPRLSALSSSPLVAEVRWTRRTLVSLHAQKALAGTLLKEPPKSRTAAGTALAALETARARGLPDERVIAENPVVLALTSPSLRKRRRLPAPADVAGDEEQAVPRSRVPEAAENVPSEPGLGTLHSPTTALPPRESLRLRIRWVQELQVRLVREAARRLGLDAERVGLLR
;
A
#
# COMPACT_ATOMS: atom_id res chain seq x y z
N MET A 1 32.80 26.75 12.59
CA MET A 1 33.03 26.21 11.24
C MET A 1 34.51 25.85 11.15
N LEU A 2 34.87 24.83 10.40
CA LEU A 2 36.27 24.53 10.09
C LEU A 2 36.81 25.61 9.15
N PRO A 3 38.09 26.01 9.27
CA PRO A 3 38.73 26.81 8.24
C PRO A 3 38.73 26.01 6.93
N GLY A 4 38.64 26.69 5.80
CA GLY A 4 38.62 26.05 4.49
C GLY A 4 39.11 26.99 3.40
N PHE A 5 39.55 26.39 2.31
CA PHE A 5 40.00 27.08 1.11
C PHE A 5 39.18 26.58 -0.07
N VAL A 6 38.76 27.50 -0.94
CA VAL A 6 37.99 27.17 -2.15
C VAL A 6 38.88 27.44 -3.36
N ILE A 7 39.05 26.43 -4.19
CA ILE A 7 39.65 26.56 -5.52
C ILE A 7 38.49 26.88 -6.48
N PRO A 8 38.43 28.10 -7.04
CA PRO A 8 37.34 28.50 -7.94
C PRO A 8 37.47 27.84 -9.30
N TYR A 9 36.34 27.65 -9.97
CA TYR A 9 36.24 27.05 -11.30
C TYR A 9 37.07 27.80 -12.38
N GLU A 10 37.09 29.14 -12.35
CA GLU A 10 37.70 29.97 -13.41
C GLU A 10 39.16 30.42 -13.12
N GLY A 11 39.83 29.85 -12.10
CA GLY A 11 41.17 30.32 -11.68
C GLY A 11 42.17 29.22 -11.30
N GLY A 12 41.87 27.96 -11.65
CA GLY A 12 42.56 26.80 -11.11
C GLY A 12 43.83 26.42 -11.87
N ASP A 13 44.97 27.06 -11.56
CA ASP A 13 46.25 26.33 -11.47
C ASP A 13 47.41 27.15 -10.86
N ASP A 14 47.18 28.21 -10.06
CA ASP A 14 48.31 28.90 -9.39
C ASP A 14 48.97 27.95 -8.37
N PRO A 15 50.15 27.37 -8.69
CA PRO A 15 50.75 26.33 -7.85
C PRO A 15 51.25 26.92 -6.53
N VAL A 16 51.53 28.23 -6.51
CA VAL A 16 52.02 28.94 -5.33
C VAL A 16 50.88 29.15 -4.34
N ALA A 17 49.72 29.60 -4.82
CA ALA A 17 48.52 29.75 -4.00
C ALA A 17 48.05 28.41 -3.43
N LEU A 18 48.01 27.35 -4.26
CA LEU A 18 47.64 26.01 -3.83
C LEU A 18 48.60 25.45 -2.78
N ARG A 19 49.92 25.64 -2.97
CA ARG A 19 50.93 25.17 -2.02
C ARG A 19 50.84 25.90 -0.69
N ARG A 20 50.59 27.20 -0.71
CA ARG A 20 50.39 27.99 0.50
C ARG A 20 49.12 27.55 1.24
N ALA A 21 47.99 27.39 0.53
CA ALA A 21 46.74 26.92 1.12
C ALA A 21 46.90 25.52 1.73
N TRP A 22 47.59 24.61 1.04
CA TRP A 22 47.91 23.29 1.58
C TRP A 22 48.77 23.41 2.84
N GLN A 23 49.85 24.20 2.84
CA GLN A 23 50.72 24.38 4.01
C GLN A 23 49.95 24.93 5.22
N GLU A 24 49.11 25.94 5.03
CA GLU A 24 48.34 26.55 6.11
C GLU A 24 47.28 25.59 6.67
N LEU A 25 46.47 24.97 5.80
CA LEU A 25 45.39 24.07 6.22
C LEU A 25 45.90 22.73 6.78
N SER A 26 47.03 22.23 6.27
CA SER A 26 47.63 20.96 6.73
C SER A 26 48.64 21.14 7.86
N ASP A 27 48.89 22.36 8.31
CA ASP A 27 49.97 22.68 9.28
C ASP A 27 51.32 22.07 8.86
N GLY A 28 51.74 22.39 7.62
CA GLY A 28 52.95 21.84 7.03
C GLY A 28 52.92 20.33 6.77
N GLY A 29 51.73 19.71 6.71
CA GLY A 29 51.53 18.29 6.49
C GLY A 29 51.29 17.47 7.77
N ALA A 30 51.23 18.12 8.94
CA ALA A 30 50.98 17.45 10.22
C ALA A 30 49.53 16.92 10.36
N ARG A 31 48.56 17.51 9.67
CA ARG A 31 47.15 17.09 9.68
C ARG A 31 46.64 16.73 8.29
N PRO A 32 45.83 15.66 8.16
CA PRO A 32 45.20 15.30 6.90
C PRO A 32 44.16 16.34 6.48
N LEU A 33 43.92 16.41 5.18
CA LEU A 33 42.89 17.25 4.56
C LEU A 33 41.76 16.40 3.98
N VAL A 34 40.62 17.06 3.78
CA VAL A 34 39.51 16.56 2.97
C VAL A 34 39.32 17.51 1.78
N VAL A 35 39.16 16.92 0.60
CA VAL A 35 38.98 17.63 -0.67
C VAL A 35 37.64 17.22 -1.26
N ARG A 36 36.70 18.16 -1.37
CA ARG A 36 35.31 17.93 -1.77
C ARG A 36 34.96 18.70 -3.03
N SER A 37 34.14 18.06 -3.86
CA SER A 37 33.44 18.73 -4.96
C SER A 37 32.42 19.72 -4.42
N SER A 38 32.22 20.81 -5.17
CA SER A 38 31.17 21.79 -4.92
C SER A 38 30.68 22.33 -6.26
N SER A 39 29.56 21.80 -6.73
CA SER A 39 28.93 22.22 -7.99
C SER A 39 27.53 22.78 -7.74
N PRO A 40 27.13 23.90 -8.39
CA PRO A 40 25.75 24.37 -8.35
C PRO A 40 24.75 23.40 -9.01
N GLN A 41 25.24 22.41 -9.77
CA GLN A 41 24.40 21.38 -10.41
C GLN A 41 24.18 20.15 -9.50
N GLU A 42 24.88 20.06 -8.37
CA GLU A 42 24.69 18.99 -7.37
C GLU A 42 23.39 19.20 -6.58
N ASP A 43 23.03 20.47 -6.35
CA ASP A 43 21.92 20.93 -5.52
C ASP A 43 20.86 21.66 -6.37
N THR A 44 20.05 20.92 -7.14
CA THR A 44 18.88 21.49 -7.83
C THR A 44 17.57 21.21 -7.07
N GLU A 45 16.59 22.11 -7.14
CA GLU A 45 15.29 21.98 -6.46
C GLU A 45 14.51 20.73 -6.92
N GLU A 46 14.78 20.22 -8.12
CA GLU A 46 14.05 19.11 -8.74
C GLU A 46 14.79 17.77 -8.69
N SER A 47 16.10 17.76 -8.38
CA SER A 47 16.90 16.55 -8.26
C SER A 47 18.19 16.80 -7.47
N SER A 48 18.39 16.06 -6.38
CA SER A 48 19.70 15.96 -5.73
C SER A 48 20.47 14.82 -6.40
N LEU A 49 21.48 15.15 -7.21
CA LEU A 49 22.43 14.18 -7.77
C LEU A 49 23.48 13.80 -6.71
N ALA A 50 23.00 13.43 -5.52
CA ALA A 50 23.83 13.15 -4.36
C ALA A 50 24.81 12.01 -4.68
N GLY A 51 26.11 12.26 -4.48
CA GLY A 51 27.16 11.27 -4.68
C GLY A 51 27.64 11.10 -6.13
N GLN A 52 27.27 11.98 -7.06
CA GLN A 52 27.76 11.92 -8.44
C GLN A 52 29.23 12.38 -8.58
N PHE A 53 29.67 13.31 -7.74
CA PHE A 53 31.02 13.88 -7.79
C PHE A 53 31.93 13.31 -6.71
N ALA A 54 33.24 13.28 -6.99
CA ALA A 54 34.20 12.68 -6.09
C ALA A 54 34.47 13.56 -4.86
N SER A 55 34.72 12.92 -3.72
CA SER A 55 35.32 13.52 -2.52
C SER A 55 36.44 12.62 -2.04
N VAL A 56 37.60 13.21 -1.73
CA VAL A 56 38.80 12.47 -1.30
C VAL A 56 39.10 12.82 0.16
N LEU A 57 39.15 11.79 1.01
CA LEU A 57 39.40 11.88 2.44
C LEU A 57 40.86 11.50 2.76
N ASP A 58 41.29 11.81 3.98
CA ASP A 58 42.62 11.49 4.55
C ASP A 58 43.80 11.86 3.64
N VAL A 59 43.72 13.03 3.01
CA VAL A 59 44.73 13.50 2.06
C VAL A 59 45.96 14.00 2.80
N ARG A 60 47.10 13.34 2.62
CA ARG A 60 48.35 13.58 3.35
C ARG A 60 49.50 13.94 2.42
N GLY A 61 50.29 14.93 2.78
CA GLY A 61 51.41 15.35 1.94
C GLY A 61 50.96 16.14 0.69
N TRP A 62 51.95 16.75 0.04
CA TRP A 62 51.70 17.65 -1.09
C TRP A 62 51.28 16.92 -2.37
N GLN A 63 51.87 15.75 -2.62
CA GLN A 63 51.60 15.01 -3.85
C GLN A 63 50.18 14.45 -3.86
N ASP A 64 49.73 13.84 -2.76
CA ASP A 64 48.38 13.30 -2.64
C ASP A 64 47.34 14.42 -2.69
N PHE A 65 47.65 15.61 -2.16
CA PHE A 65 46.79 16.78 -2.29
C PHE A 65 46.56 17.18 -3.74
N ARG A 66 47.62 17.25 -4.56
CA ARG A 66 47.46 17.56 -6.00
C ARG A 66 46.65 16.49 -6.72
N THR A 67 46.89 15.22 -6.40
CA THR A 67 46.12 14.10 -6.96
C THR A 67 44.65 14.21 -6.58
N ALA A 68 44.35 14.47 -5.30
CA ALA A 68 42.98 14.62 -4.79
C ALA A 68 42.23 15.77 -5.47
N VAL A 69 42.86 16.95 -5.62
CA VAL A 69 42.25 18.08 -6.33
C VAL A 69 41.93 17.72 -7.78
N ARG A 70 42.85 17.05 -8.48
CA ARG A 70 42.60 16.58 -9.85
C ARG A 70 41.46 15.57 -9.91
N THR A 71 41.45 14.56 -9.04
CA THR A 71 40.35 13.58 -8.97
C THR A 71 38.98 14.25 -8.81
N VAL A 72 38.88 15.29 -7.97
CA VAL A 72 37.63 16.03 -7.79
C VAL A 72 37.26 16.82 -9.04
N LEU A 73 38.21 17.51 -9.68
CA LEU A 73 37.96 18.25 -10.93
C LEU A 73 37.58 17.33 -12.08
N ASP A 74 38.27 16.19 -12.23
CA ASP A 74 38.01 15.19 -13.27
C ASP A 74 36.62 14.56 -13.11
N SER A 75 36.12 14.45 -11.87
CA SER A 75 34.77 13.96 -11.60
C SER A 75 33.66 14.88 -12.14
N ALA A 76 33.98 16.14 -12.47
CA ALA A 76 33.03 17.08 -13.07
C ALA A 76 32.63 16.71 -14.50
N VAL A 77 33.38 15.82 -15.17
CA VAL A 77 33.07 15.33 -16.51
C VAL A 77 31.96 14.29 -16.42
N ARG A 78 30.82 14.60 -17.02
CA ARG A 78 29.63 13.75 -17.02
C ARG A 78 29.71 12.66 -18.12
N PRO A 79 28.91 11.58 -18.02
CA PRO A 79 28.87 10.53 -19.03
C PRO A 79 28.45 10.99 -20.43
N ASP A 80 27.75 12.13 -20.52
CA ASP A 80 27.33 12.78 -21.76
C ASP A 80 28.42 13.66 -22.39
N GLY A 81 29.61 13.72 -21.78
CA GLY A 81 30.77 14.50 -22.24
C GLY A 81 30.74 15.96 -21.83
N ALA A 82 29.69 16.44 -21.15
CA ALA A 82 29.64 17.80 -20.63
C ALA A 82 30.39 17.93 -19.29
N THR A 83 31.04 19.06 -19.06
CA THR A 83 31.71 19.36 -17.78
C THR A 83 30.83 20.27 -16.93
N ALA A 84 30.49 19.84 -15.73
CA ALA A 84 29.79 20.67 -14.77
C ALA A 84 30.73 21.78 -14.24
N PRO A 85 30.24 23.01 -13.98
CA PRO A 85 31.01 23.99 -13.23
C PRO A 85 31.32 23.41 -11.84
N MET A 86 32.60 23.36 -11.49
CA MET A 86 33.09 22.69 -10.28
C MET A 86 34.09 23.56 -9.54
N ALA A 87 33.76 23.91 -8.30
CA ALA A 87 34.72 24.40 -7.33
C ALA A 87 35.21 23.25 -6.45
N VAL A 88 36.42 23.38 -5.89
CA VAL A 88 36.97 22.40 -4.96
C VAL A 88 37.09 23.02 -3.57
N LEU A 89 36.40 22.42 -2.61
CA LEU A 89 36.48 22.82 -1.20
C LEU A 89 37.52 21.95 -0.49
N VAL A 90 38.52 22.60 0.11
CA VAL A 90 39.56 21.97 0.91
C VAL A 90 39.39 22.35 2.37
N GLN A 91 39.34 21.38 3.26
CA GLN A 91 39.22 21.59 4.71
C GLN A 91 40.15 20.66 5.48
N PRO A 92 40.56 21.00 6.71
CA PRO A 92 41.20 20.03 7.61
C PRO A 92 40.26 18.86 7.87
N MET A 93 40.78 17.63 7.81
CA MET A 93 40.01 16.46 8.17
C MET A 93 39.91 16.34 9.69
N LEU A 94 38.69 16.31 10.21
CA LEU A 94 38.44 16.15 11.63
C LEU A 94 38.39 14.66 12.01
N ALA A 95 39.17 14.27 13.00
CA ALA A 95 39.02 12.97 13.66
C ALA A 95 37.77 12.98 14.55
N ALA A 96 36.63 12.56 14.00
CA ALA A 96 35.37 12.47 14.73
C ALA A 96 35.32 11.21 15.61
N ARG A 97 34.90 11.37 16.86
CA ARG A 97 34.54 10.26 17.76
C ARG A 97 33.23 9.62 17.29
N VAL A 98 32.26 10.46 16.94
CA VAL A 98 30.94 10.07 16.42
C VAL A 98 30.55 11.07 15.33
N GLY A 99 30.14 10.56 14.18
CA GLY A 99 29.74 11.33 13.02
C GLY A 99 28.42 10.82 12.47
N GLY A 100 27.83 11.58 11.56
CA GLY A 100 26.64 11.13 10.86
C GLY A 100 25.88 12.24 10.17
N VAL A 101 24.61 11.93 9.89
CA VAL A 101 23.70 12.77 9.12
C VAL A 101 22.46 13.07 9.96
N MET A 102 21.98 14.31 9.90
CA MET A 102 20.79 14.76 10.59
C MET A 102 19.84 15.47 9.62
N PHE A 103 18.62 14.95 9.54
CA PHE A 103 17.53 15.58 8.83
C PHE A 103 16.67 16.41 9.80
N GLY A 104 16.50 17.70 9.48
CA GLY A 104 15.64 18.63 10.22
C GLY A 104 14.13 18.32 10.12
N ALA A 105 13.75 17.37 9.29
CA ALA A 105 12.46 16.70 9.20
C ALA A 105 12.70 15.19 9.04
N ASP A 106 11.69 14.35 9.23
CA ASP A 106 11.79 12.91 8.92
C ASP A 106 11.44 12.67 7.43
N PRO A 107 12.43 12.35 6.58
CA PRO A 107 12.19 12.15 5.15
C PRO A 107 11.49 10.82 4.85
N VAL A 108 11.66 9.81 5.71
CA VAL A 108 11.15 8.44 5.52
C VAL A 108 9.64 8.38 5.72
N GLU A 109 9.15 9.00 6.79
CA GLU A 109 7.72 9.05 7.11
C GLU A 109 7.06 10.39 6.70
N GLY A 110 7.81 11.31 6.08
CA GLY A 110 7.28 12.59 5.60
C GLY A 110 6.80 13.51 6.72
N ARG A 111 7.46 13.47 7.89
CA ARG A 111 7.02 14.18 9.10
C ARG A 111 7.92 15.37 9.43
N THR A 112 7.34 16.57 9.40
CA THR A 112 8.04 17.83 9.71
C THR A 112 8.04 18.21 11.19
N ASP A 113 7.37 17.42 12.04
CA ASP A 113 7.25 17.65 13.48
C ASP A 113 8.31 16.91 14.32
N ARG A 114 9.22 16.21 13.65
CA ARG A 114 10.35 15.50 14.25
C ARG A 114 11.56 15.52 13.31
N MET A 115 12.73 15.28 13.88
CA MET A 115 14.03 15.23 13.23
C MET A 115 14.56 13.79 13.30
N LEU A 116 15.36 13.40 12.32
CA LEU A 116 16.04 12.11 12.27
C LEU A 116 17.55 12.37 12.37
N VAL A 117 18.22 11.69 13.30
CA VAL A 117 19.69 11.69 13.42
C VAL A 117 20.18 10.27 13.21
N SER A 118 21.02 10.05 12.22
CA SER A 118 21.70 8.78 11.97
C SER A 118 23.17 8.94 12.32
N ALA A 119 23.68 8.14 13.24
CA ALA A 119 25.03 8.29 13.79
C ALA A 119 25.84 6.99 13.77
N VAL A 120 27.15 7.11 13.54
CA VAL A 120 28.14 6.03 13.51
C VAL A 120 29.37 6.43 14.34
N ARG A 121 30.18 5.46 14.75
CA ARG A 121 31.50 5.76 15.33
C ARG A 121 32.44 6.19 14.20
N GLY A 122 33.28 7.19 14.46
CA GLY A 122 34.13 7.76 13.41
C GLY A 122 33.46 8.90 12.65
N GLY A 123 33.86 9.12 11.40
CA GLY A 123 33.34 10.18 10.53
C GLY A 123 32.02 9.82 9.83
N PRO A 124 31.29 10.83 9.31
CA PRO A 124 30.01 10.64 8.60
C PRO A 124 30.16 9.86 7.28
N ASP A 125 31.35 9.83 6.70
CA ASP A 125 31.71 9.13 5.46
C ASP A 125 31.38 7.63 5.51
N THR A 126 31.64 6.98 6.65
CA THR A 126 31.31 5.56 6.88
C THR A 126 29.81 5.24 6.88
N LEU A 127 28.96 6.25 7.11
CA LEU A 127 27.49 6.13 7.03
C LEU A 127 27.00 6.42 5.60
N VAL A 128 27.61 7.40 4.92
CA VAL A 128 27.25 7.79 3.55
C VAL A 128 27.68 6.73 2.53
N SER A 129 28.78 6.02 2.77
CA SER A 129 29.24 4.88 1.95
C SER A 129 28.42 3.59 2.14
N GLY A 130 27.61 3.51 3.20
CA GLY A 130 26.81 2.33 3.54
C GLY A 130 27.61 1.18 4.20
N GLU A 131 28.86 1.43 4.60
CA GLU A 131 29.76 0.40 5.15
C GLU A 131 29.41 -0.02 6.59
N GLN A 132 28.75 0.84 7.37
CA GLN A 132 28.31 0.52 8.74
C GLN A 132 26.83 0.82 8.98
N ALA A 133 26.14 -0.11 9.65
CA ALA A 133 24.79 0.12 10.16
C ALA A 133 24.83 1.12 11.34
N GLY A 134 24.41 2.36 11.11
CA GLY A 134 24.34 3.39 12.12
C GLY A 134 23.17 3.27 13.10
N THR A 135 23.23 4.02 14.19
CA THR A 135 22.13 4.19 15.15
C THR A 135 21.27 5.39 14.77
N ASN A 136 19.98 5.16 14.60
CA ASN A 136 18.99 6.18 14.28
C ASN A 136 18.28 6.69 15.54
N TYR A 137 18.19 8.01 15.69
CA TYR A 137 17.49 8.69 16.78
C TYR A 137 16.42 9.60 16.20
N TRP A 138 15.17 9.39 16.61
CA TRP A 138 14.06 10.29 16.29
C TRP A 138 13.88 11.29 17.41
N LEU A 139 14.02 12.58 17.11
CA LEU A 139 13.83 13.66 18.05
C LEU A 139 12.56 14.45 17.70
N SER A 140 11.76 14.85 18.67
CA SER A 140 10.71 15.85 18.43
C SER A 140 11.29 17.17 17.90
N GLY A 141 10.48 18.04 17.31
CA GLY A 141 10.92 19.38 16.90
C GLY A 141 11.55 20.25 18.00
N ARG A 142 11.38 19.89 19.29
CA ARG A 142 12.01 20.54 20.45
C ARG A 142 13.28 19.85 20.95
N GLY A 143 13.69 18.73 20.35
CA GLY A 143 14.89 17.97 20.71
C GLY A 143 14.68 16.86 21.75
N ARG A 144 13.44 16.56 22.16
CA ARG A 144 13.14 15.39 23.01
C ARG A 144 13.28 14.09 22.21
N LEU A 145 14.04 13.13 22.71
CA LEU A 145 14.15 11.78 22.14
C LEU A 145 12.78 11.06 22.17
N LEU A 146 12.37 10.54 21.01
CA LEU A 146 11.11 9.81 20.82
C LEU A 146 11.34 8.31 20.64
N ARG A 147 12.36 7.93 19.86
CA ARG A 147 12.71 6.55 19.52
C ARG A 147 14.19 6.44 19.15
N THR A 148 14.78 5.28 19.41
CA THR A 148 16.12 4.89 18.95
C THR A 148 16.04 3.54 18.24
N GLU A 149 16.78 3.35 17.15
CA GLU A 149 16.95 2.07 16.45
C GLU A 149 18.43 1.85 16.11
N PRO A 150 19.03 0.69 16.47
CA PRO A 150 18.45 -0.43 17.22
C PRO A 150 18.11 -0.05 18.68
N SER A 151 17.07 -0.67 19.26
CA SER A 151 16.67 -0.37 20.65
C SER A 151 17.67 -0.90 21.69
N GLU A 152 18.47 -1.91 21.33
CA GLU A 152 19.49 -2.54 22.20
C GLU A 152 20.91 -2.02 21.93
N ALA A 153 21.10 -1.17 20.92
CA ALA A 153 22.40 -0.56 20.67
C ALA A 153 22.68 0.45 21.79
N GLY A 154 23.80 0.28 22.50
CA GLY A 154 24.29 1.30 23.43
C GLY A 154 24.31 2.67 22.76
N SER A 155 23.83 3.71 23.45
CA SER A 155 23.66 5.03 22.84
C SER A 155 25.01 5.63 22.42
N LEU A 156 25.27 5.74 21.12
CA LEU A 156 26.45 6.40 20.55
C LEU A 156 26.50 7.91 20.90
N LEU A 157 25.34 8.55 20.93
CA LEU A 157 25.18 9.95 21.30
C LEU A 157 24.54 10.09 22.68
N THR A 158 25.03 11.03 23.48
CA THR A 158 24.43 11.40 24.77
C THR A 158 23.20 12.28 24.57
N ARG A 159 22.36 12.41 25.62
CA ARG A 159 21.18 13.31 25.58
C ARG A 159 21.57 14.77 25.33
N SER A 160 22.71 15.22 25.86
CA SER A 160 23.21 16.59 25.68
C SER A 160 23.68 16.83 24.24
N GLU A 161 24.30 15.83 23.61
CA GLU A 161 24.71 15.87 22.20
C GLU A 161 23.50 15.90 21.26
N LEU A 162 22.50 15.05 21.50
CA LEU A 162 21.23 15.09 20.76
C LEU A 162 20.53 16.44 20.90
N ALA A 163 20.54 17.05 22.09
CA ALA A 163 19.99 18.39 22.29
C ALA A 163 20.77 19.48 21.55
N ARG A 164 22.09 19.31 21.37
CA ARG A 164 22.93 20.22 20.56
C ARG A 164 22.65 20.08 19.07
N LEU A 165 22.49 18.85 18.57
CA LEU A 165 22.05 18.60 17.20
C LEU A 165 20.66 19.20 16.93
N ALA A 166 19.70 19.01 17.84
CA ALA A 166 18.38 19.62 17.69
C ALA A 166 18.41 21.16 17.72
N ARG A 167 19.37 21.77 18.44
CA ARG A 167 19.62 23.22 18.37
C ARG A 167 20.22 23.63 17.02
N LEU A 168 21.17 22.85 16.51
CA LEU A 168 21.78 23.07 15.20
C LEU A 168 20.74 23.01 14.07
N ALA A 169 19.89 21.97 14.04
CA ALA A 169 18.82 21.82 13.06
C ALA A 169 17.87 23.02 13.04
N ARG A 170 17.45 23.50 14.22
CA ARG A 170 16.56 24.66 14.33
C ARG A 170 17.22 25.94 13.83
N ARG A 171 18.50 26.16 14.17
CA ARG A 171 19.25 27.33 13.72
C ARG A 171 19.46 27.31 12.21
N ALA A 172 19.82 26.15 11.65
CA ALA A 172 19.96 25.97 10.21
C ALA A 172 18.63 26.25 9.50
N ARG A 173 17.52 25.71 10.00
CA ARG A 173 16.18 25.98 9.47
C ARG A 173 15.81 27.47 9.49
N GLN A 174 16.19 28.20 10.54
CA GLN A 174 15.94 29.65 10.62
C GLN A 174 16.77 30.43 9.59
N ILE A 175 18.01 30.01 9.35
CA ILE A 175 18.92 30.68 8.40
C ILE A 175 18.52 30.38 6.94
N PHE A 176 18.20 29.13 6.63
CA PHE A 176 17.96 28.66 5.26
C PHE A 176 16.47 28.57 4.88
N GLY A 177 15.55 28.99 5.75
CA GLY A 177 14.11 29.05 5.47
C GLY A 177 13.36 27.70 5.47
N GLY A 178 14.05 26.55 5.54
CA GLY A 178 13.45 25.22 5.48
C GLY A 178 14.24 24.15 6.25
N PRO A 179 13.67 22.95 6.48
CA PRO A 179 14.40 21.85 7.09
C PRO A 179 15.62 21.48 6.23
N GLN A 180 16.74 21.21 6.90
CA GLN A 180 18.01 20.91 6.26
C GLN A 180 18.41 19.46 6.52
N ASP A 181 19.10 18.86 5.56
CA ASP A 181 19.94 17.69 5.73
C ASP A 181 21.36 18.15 6.09
N ILE A 182 21.88 17.70 7.23
CA ILE A 182 23.10 18.23 7.86
C ILE A 182 24.06 17.07 8.15
N GLU A 183 25.26 17.14 7.59
CA GLU A 183 26.37 16.29 8.02
C GLU A 183 27.05 16.90 9.24
N PHE A 184 27.31 16.06 10.25
CA PHE A 184 27.90 16.49 11.51
C PHE A 184 28.94 15.53 12.06
N GLY A 185 29.76 16.04 12.99
CA GLY A 185 30.69 15.24 13.78
C GLY A 185 30.93 15.81 15.17
N PHE A 186 31.10 14.93 16.14
CA PHE A 186 31.63 15.23 17.46
C PHE A 186 33.09 14.80 17.54
N ASP A 187 33.98 15.70 17.93
CA ASP A 187 35.38 15.34 18.20
C ASP A 187 35.55 14.65 19.56
N GLY A 188 36.81 14.31 19.90
CA GLY A 188 37.16 13.67 21.17
C GLY A 188 36.78 14.49 22.41
N ASP A 189 36.77 15.82 22.30
CA ASP A 189 36.40 16.76 23.36
C ASP A 189 34.88 17.00 23.43
N GLY A 190 34.11 16.36 22.54
CA GLY A 190 32.67 16.50 22.45
C GLY A 190 32.24 17.81 21.79
N ARG A 191 33.10 18.55 21.09
CA ARG A 191 32.69 19.72 20.30
C ARG A 191 31.96 19.27 19.02
N LEU A 192 30.89 19.98 18.67
CA LEU A 192 30.03 19.68 17.53
C LEU A 192 30.49 20.51 16.34
N TRP A 193 30.71 19.83 15.23
CA TRP A 193 31.08 20.38 13.95
C TRP A 193 29.99 20.09 12.92
N LEU A 194 29.66 21.11 12.12
CA LEU A 194 28.82 20.97 10.93
C LEU A 194 29.77 20.89 9.73
N PHE A 195 29.62 19.84 8.94
CA PHE A 195 30.45 19.60 7.76
C PHE A 195 29.75 20.03 6.46
N GLN A 196 28.44 19.82 6.37
CA GLN A 196 27.62 20.20 5.23
C GLN A 196 26.18 20.49 5.69
N SER A 197 25.46 21.33 4.95
CA SER A 197 24.03 21.56 5.12
C SER A 197 23.41 21.77 3.75
N ARG A 198 22.33 21.05 3.45
CA ARG A 198 21.59 21.14 2.18
C ARG A 198 20.07 21.10 2.43
N PRO A 199 19.22 21.66 1.55
CA PRO A 199 17.77 21.52 1.68
C PRO A 199 17.33 20.06 1.51
N ILE A 200 16.29 19.64 2.24
CA ILE A 200 15.68 18.32 2.02
C ILE A 200 14.78 18.38 0.78
N THR A 201 15.21 17.76 -0.32
CA THR A 201 14.48 17.73 -1.60
C THR A 201 13.51 16.55 -1.70
N ALA A 202 13.85 15.40 -1.11
CA ALA A 202 13.02 14.20 -1.11
C ALA A 202 12.33 13.99 0.26
N MET A 203 11.01 14.16 0.30
CA MET A 203 10.17 13.77 1.43
C MET A 203 9.10 12.78 0.99
N ALA A 204 8.88 11.71 1.77
CA ALA A 204 7.72 10.84 1.55
C ALA A 204 6.43 11.66 1.58
N ALA A 205 5.56 11.46 0.57
CA ALA A 205 4.32 12.20 0.45
C ALA A 205 3.41 11.91 1.65
N ARG A 206 3.11 12.95 2.44
CA ARG A 206 2.15 12.83 3.53
C ARG A 206 0.74 12.91 2.98
N PRO A 207 -0.16 11.97 3.31
CA PRO A 207 -1.55 12.09 2.92
C PRO A 207 -2.16 13.35 3.55
N PRO A 208 -2.96 14.13 2.79
CA PRO A 208 -3.52 15.38 3.28
C PRO A 208 -4.37 15.18 4.53
N HIS A 209 -4.58 16.25 5.29
CA HIS A 209 -5.49 16.21 6.42
C HIS A 209 -6.89 15.78 5.93
N GLY A 210 -7.51 14.84 6.65
CA GLY A 210 -8.80 14.26 6.23
C GLY A 210 -8.72 13.15 5.16
N ALA A 211 -7.53 12.76 4.69
CA ALA A 211 -7.40 11.64 3.75
C ALA A 211 -8.10 10.38 4.25
N ARG A 212 -8.72 9.67 3.30
CA ARG A 212 -9.44 8.42 3.52
C ARG A 212 -8.45 7.32 3.87
N LEU A 213 -8.86 6.46 4.80
CA LEU A 213 -8.09 5.26 5.12
C LEU A 213 -8.72 4.08 4.39
N LEU A 214 -8.18 3.77 3.22
CA LEU A 214 -8.64 2.68 2.38
C LEU A 214 -7.86 1.40 2.69
N GLY A 215 -8.55 0.28 2.75
CA GLY A 215 -7.91 -1.02 2.92
C GLY A 215 -8.81 -2.17 2.48
N PRO A 216 -8.30 -3.41 2.44
CA PRO A 216 -9.04 -4.56 1.92
C PRO A 216 -10.30 -4.86 2.75
N GLY A 217 -10.25 -4.64 4.07
CA GLY A 217 -11.41 -4.79 4.96
C GLY A 217 -12.18 -6.10 4.76
N PRO A 218 -13.50 -6.12 5.07
CA PRO A 218 -14.34 -7.29 4.81
C PRO A 218 -14.69 -7.46 3.31
N VAL A 219 -14.35 -6.49 2.45
CA VAL A 219 -14.70 -6.58 1.02
C VAL A 219 -13.81 -7.57 0.26
N ALA A 220 -12.57 -7.77 0.74
CA ALA A 220 -11.66 -8.79 0.20
C ALA A 220 -12.21 -10.22 0.34
N GLU A 221 -13.09 -10.49 1.30
CA GLU A 221 -13.79 -11.79 1.44
C GLU A 221 -14.67 -12.11 0.21
N THR A 222 -15.18 -11.07 -0.46
CA THR A 222 -16.09 -11.19 -1.60
C THR A 222 -15.37 -10.96 -2.93
N LEU A 223 -14.42 -10.02 -2.96
CA LEU A 223 -13.65 -9.63 -4.14
C LEU A 223 -12.15 -9.57 -3.80
N PRO A 224 -11.46 -10.73 -3.68
CA PRO A 224 -10.04 -10.78 -3.30
C PRO A 224 -9.08 -10.42 -4.45
N GLY A 225 -9.54 -10.54 -5.70
CA GLY A 225 -8.72 -10.33 -6.90
C GLY A 225 -8.71 -8.89 -7.39
N GLN A 226 -7.85 -8.63 -8.38
CA GLN A 226 -7.91 -7.41 -9.18
C GLN A 226 -9.08 -7.51 -10.17
N LEU A 227 -9.87 -6.45 -10.23
CA LEU A 227 -11.06 -6.29 -11.03
C LEU A 227 -10.74 -5.50 -12.30
N VAL A 228 -11.46 -5.81 -13.38
CA VAL A 228 -11.47 -4.99 -14.60
C VAL A 228 -12.62 -3.98 -14.58
N PRO A 229 -12.58 -2.91 -15.39
CA PRO A 229 -13.55 -1.80 -15.29
C PRO A 229 -15.02 -2.23 -15.24
N LEU A 230 -15.44 -3.19 -16.08
CA LEU A 230 -16.83 -3.66 -16.08
C LEU A 230 -17.18 -4.43 -14.79
N GLU A 231 -16.23 -5.16 -14.20
CA GLU A 231 -16.42 -5.85 -12.92
C GLU A 231 -16.55 -4.84 -11.77
N GLU A 232 -15.89 -3.68 -11.84
CA GLU A 232 -16.06 -2.60 -10.87
C GLU A 232 -17.50 -2.05 -10.90
N ASP A 233 -18.06 -1.78 -12.08
CA ASP A 233 -19.45 -1.28 -12.21
C ASP A 233 -20.49 -2.33 -11.80
N LEU A 234 -20.23 -3.61 -12.13
CA LEU A 234 -21.15 -4.70 -11.84
C LEU A 234 -21.16 -5.09 -10.36
N TRP A 235 -20.02 -5.07 -9.66
CA TRP A 235 -19.90 -5.64 -8.32
C TRP A 235 -19.50 -4.65 -7.24
N VAL A 236 -18.57 -3.72 -7.51
CA VAL A 236 -18.14 -2.74 -6.49
C VAL A 236 -19.23 -1.71 -6.26
N ALA A 237 -19.88 -1.21 -7.32
CA ALA A 237 -20.93 -0.20 -7.16
C ALA A 237 -22.16 -0.70 -6.36
N PRO A 238 -22.74 -1.90 -6.62
CA PRO A 238 -23.80 -2.44 -5.77
C PRO A 238 -23.35 -2.71 -4.34
N MET A 239 -22.13 -3.22 -4.13
CA MET A 239 -21.59 -3.46 -2.79
C MET A 239 -21.42 -2.16 -2.00
N ALA A 240 -20.87 -1.11 -2.62
CA ALA A 240 -20.72 0.21 -1.99
C ALA A 240 -22.07 0.78 -1.53
N ARG A 241 -23.11 0.66 -2.37
CA ARG A 241 -24.48 1.08 -2.05
C ARG A 241 -25.10 0.24 -0.93
N GLY A 242 -24.95 -1.08 -0.98
CA GLY A 242 -25.49 -1.99 0.04
C GLY A 242 -24.85 -1.74 1.41
N LEU A 243 -23.52 -1.57 1.44
CA LEU A 243 -22.79 -1.29 2.67
C LEU A 243 -23.13 0.10 3.24
N ALA A 244 -23.29 1.11 2.37
CA ALA A 244 -23.79 2.43 2.78
C ALA A 244 -25.19 2.36 3.39
N ALA A 245 -26.10 1.58 2.80
CA ALA A 245 -27.44 1.37 3.36
C ALA A 245 -27.39 0.70 4.74
N ALA A 246 -26.57 -0.34 4.90
CA ALA A 246 -26.38 -1.01 6.19
C ALA A 246 -25.82 -0.07 7.27
N LEU A 247 -24.82 0.74 6.94
CA LEU A 247 -24.24 1.73 7.87
C LEU A 247 -25.23 2.84 8.24
N ASP A 248 -26.11 3.25 7.32
CA ASP A 248 -27.18 4.21 7.60
C ASP A 248 -28.24 3.61 8.55
N ILE A 249 -28.70 2.39 8.24
CA ILE A 249 -29.67 1.66 9.07
C ILE A 249 -29.11 1.46 10.49
N GLY A 250 -27.85 1.03 10.59
CA GLY A 250 -27.15 0.82 11.87
C GLY A 250 -26.73 2.11 12.59
N GLY A 251 -26.88 3.28 11.97
CA GLY A 251 -26.47 4.57 12.55
C GLY A 251 -24.96 4.74 12.75
N SER A 252 -24.16 3.95 12.03
CA SER A 252 -22.70 3.91 12.17
C SER A 252 -22.01 5.16 11.60
N ALA A 253 -22.60 5.78 10.57
CA ALA A 253 -22.08 6.99 9.94
C ALA A 253 -23.20 7.98 9.53
N PRO A 254 -22.90 9.28 9.35
CA PRO A 254 -23.89 10.27 8.91
C PRO A 254 -24.38 10.02 7.48
N ARG A 255 -25.70 10.11 7.25
CA ARG A 255 -26.32 9.99 5.91
C ARG A 255 -25.68 10.85 4.83
N ARG A 256 -25.39 12.12 5.16
CA ARG A 256 -24.76 13.05 4.21
C ARG A 256 -23.41 12.53 3.74
N LEU A 257 -22.60 12.00 4.66
CA LEU A 257 -21.29 11.44 4.36
C LEU A 257 -21.39 10.19 3.49
N LEU A 258 -22.32 9.28 3.81
CA LEU A 258 -22.56 8.05 3.05
C LEU A 258 -23.09 8.30 1.63
N ARG A 259 -23.73 9.45 1.39
CA ARG A 259 -24.17 9.87 0.04
C ARG A 259 -23.05 10.48 -0.80
N THR A 260 -22.07 11.12 -0.15
CA THR A 260 -20.99 11.84 -0.85
C THR A 260 -19.72 11.00 -1.00
N VAL A 261 -19.47 10.07 -0.09
CA VAL A 261 -18.24 9.28 -0.05
C VAL A 261 -18.59 7.79 -0.20
N PRO A 262 -18.08 7.12 -1.24
CA PRO A 262 -18.38 5.70 -1.44
C PRO A 262 -17.69 4.87 -0.38
N VAL A 263 -18.45 4.07 0.38
CA VAL A 263 -17.91 3.22 1.46
C VAL A 263 -16.89 2.21 0.93
N VAL A 264 -17.10 1.75 -0.31
CA VAL A 264 -16.19 0.86 -1.03
C VAL A 264 -15.86 1.49 -2.38
N THR A 265 -14.59 1.42 -2.78
CA THR A 265 -14.05 1.93 -4.04
C THR A 265 -13.00 0.95 -4.57
N THR A 266 -12.37 1.26 -5.70
CA THR A 266 -11.20 0.54 -6.20
C THR A 266 -9.92 1.37 -6.08
N VAL A 267 -8.79 0.69 -5.83
CA VAL A 267 -7.44 1.26 -5.86
C VAL A 267 -6.58 0.34 -6.73
N GLY A 268 -6.17 0.82 -7.91
CA GLY A 268 -5.44 -0.01 -8.87
C GLY A 268 -6.19 -1.27 -9.30
N GLY A 269 -7.52 -1.21 -9.39
CA GLY A 269 -8.38 -2.36 -9.69
C GLY A 269 -8.68 -3.28 -8.51
N ARG A 270 -8.15 -3.02 -7.31
CA ARG A 270 -8.47 -3.83 -6.11
C ARG A 270 -9.58 -3.18 -5.30
N ALA A 271 -10.57 -3.95 -4.88
CA ALA A 271 -11.62 -3.45 -3.99
C ALA A 271 -11.03 -3.00 -2.65
N ALA A 272 -11.37 -1.79 -2.23
CA ALA A 272 -10.92 -1.18 -0.99
C ALA A 272 -12.08 -0.49 -0.28
N ALA A 273 -12.23 -0.77 1.02
CA ALA A 273 -13.22 -0.16 1.88
C ALA A 273 -12.64 0.96 2.74
N ASP A 274 -13.48 1.93 3.09
CA ASP A 274 -13.14 2.98 4.04
C ASP A 274 -13.15 2.43 5.47
N LEU A 275 -11.97 2.15 5.99
CA LEU A 275 -11.76 1.55 7.31
C LEU A 275 -12.27 2.43 8.46
N ARG A 276 -12.36 3.75 8.25
CA ARG A 276 -12.96 4.66 9.25
C ARG A 276 -14.48 4.56 9.25
N LEU A 277 -15.11 4.53 8.08
CA LEU A 277 -16.56 4.36 7.98
C LEU A 277 -17.04 3.01 8.49
N LEU A 278 -16.22 1.96 8.29
CA LEU A 278 -16.48 0.62 8.84
C LEU A 278 -16.19 0.50 10.35
N GLY A 279 -15.59 1.51 10.97
CA GLY A 279 -15.26 1.49 12.39
C GLY A 279 -14.16 0.51 12.78
N THR A 280 -13.34 0.04 11.82
CA THR A 280 -12.21 -0.87 12.08
C THR A 280 -11.00 -0.13 12.67
N THR A 281 -11.04 1.19 12.69
CA THR A 281 -10.01 2.04 13.30
C THR A 281 -10.58 2.91 14.40
N GLY A 282 -9.82 3.05 15.49
CA GLY A 282 -10.19 3.92 16.61
C GLY A 282 -10.13 5.41 16.25
N PRO A 283 -10.82 6.28 17.00
CA PRO A 283 -10.78 7.72 16.78
C PRO A 283 -9.36 8.27 16.97
N ARG A 284 -8.95 9.19 16.09
CA ARG A 284 -7.64 9.88 16.18
C ARG A 284 -7.42 10.58 17.52
N HIS A 285 -8.49 11.14 18.10
CA HIS A 285 -8.47 11.80 19.41
C HIS A 285 -9.54 11.19 20.32
N ARG A 286 -9.13 10.29 21.22
CA ARG A 286 -10.05 9.57 22.12
C ARG A 286 -10.86 10.51 23.01
N TRP A 287 -10.27 11.59 23.51
CA TRP A 287 -10.93 12.55 24.41
C TRP A 287 -11.99 13.41 23.68
N LEU A 288 -11.67 13.93 22.48
CA LEU A 288 -12.64 14.68 21.67
C LEU A 288 -13.80 13.79 21.21
N ALA A 289 -13.52 12.51 20.95
CA ALA A 289 -14.57 11.55 20.59
C ALA A 289 -15.52 11.26 21.74
N LEU A 290 -15.06 11.33 23.00
CA LEU A 290 -15.89 11.17 24.20
C LEU A 290 -16.88 12.33 24.35
N LEU A 291 -16.44 13.56 24.03
CA LEU A 291 -17.26 14.77 24.16
C LEU A 291 -18.27 14.95 23.03
N ASN A 292 -18.17 14.21 21.93
CA ASN A 292 -19.09 14.33 20.81
C ASN A 292 -20.32 13.43 21.03
N PRO A 293 -21.52 13.99 21.29
CA PRO A 293 -22.72 13.18 21.53
C PRO A 293 -23.29 12.60 20.23
N ALA A 294 -22.90 13.11 19.05
CA ALA A 294 -23.55 12.77 17.79
C ALA A 294 -23.43 11.28 17.41
N PRO A 295 -22.28 10.58 17.57
CA PRO A 295 -22.21 9.13 17.39
C PRO A 295 -23.11 8.35 18.35
N GLY A 296 -23.16 8.76 19.63
CA GLY A 296 -24.01 8.14 20.65
C GLY A 296 -25.49 8.30 20.34
N ALA A 297 -25.95 9.51 20.04
CA ALA A 297 -27.33 9.80 19.67
C ALA A 297 -27.77 9.07 18.39
N ARG A 298 -26.91 8.99 17.37
CA ARG A 298 -27.19 8.23 16.15
C ARG A 298 -27.33 6.73 16.42
N ARG A 299 -26.42 6.17 17.21
CA ARG A 299 -26.47 4.75 17.59
C ARG A 299 -27.68 4.45 18.47
N LEU A 300 -28.10 5.37 19.33
CA LEU A 300 -29.29 5.21 20.18
C LEU A 300 -30.59 5.25 19.35
N GLY A 301 -30.72 6.21 18.44
CA GLY A 301 -31.84 6.26 17.49
C GLY A 301 -31.82 5.11 16.47
N ALA A 302 -30.63 4.59 16.13
CA ALA A 302 -30.52 3.35 15.39
C ALA A 302 -30.91 2.15 16.26
N ALA A 303 -30.47 2.04 17.50
CA ALA A 303 -30.79 0.94 18.41
C ALA A 303 -32.29 0.75 18.61
N TRP A 304 -33.09 1.82 18.62
CA TRP A 304 -34.56 1.73 18.64
C TRP A 304 -35.16 1.16 17.35
N ARG A 305 -34.58 1.48 16.18
CA ARG A 305 -34.98 0.91 14.87
C ARG A 305 -34.45 -0.52 14.73
N VAL A 306 -33.23 -0.74 15.17
CA VAL A 306 -32.44 -1.95 15.05
C VAL A 306 -32.85 -3.00 16.08
N GLY A 307 -33.35 -2.65 17.26
CA GLY A 307 -33.83 -3.62 18.25
C GLY A 307 -35.02 -4.43 17.73
N ARG A 308 -35.99 -3.77 17.07
CA ARG A 308 -37.08 -4.44 16.34
C ARG A 308 -36.58 -5.14 15.08
N LEU A 309 -35.64 -4.52 14.36
CA LEU A 309 -35.06 -5.12 13.16
C LEU A 309 -34.26 -6.39 13.48
N ALA A 310 -33.50 -6.44 14.57
CA ALA A 310 -32.63 -7.56 14.93
C ALA A 310 -33.43 -8.84 15.20
N ALA A 311 -34.64 -8.70 15.77
CA ALA A 311 -35.58 -9.81 15.92
C ALA A 311 -36.15 -10.28 14.56
N ALA A 312 -36.40 -9.35 13.63
CA ALA A 312 -36.94 -9.65 12.30
C ALA A 312 -35.87 -10.01 11.24
N LEU A 313 -34.60 -9.68 11.49
CA LEU A 313 -33.50 -9.75 10.52
C LEU A 313 -33.27 -11.18 9.99
N PRO A 314 -33.31 -12.24 10.82
CA PRO A 314 -33.22 -13.61 10.31
C PRO A 314 -34.37 -13.98 9.37
N GLY A 315 -35.60 -13.50 9.67
CA GLY A 315 -36.77 -13.68 8.81
C GLY A 315 -36.59 -12.97 7.47
N LEU A 316 -36.25 -11.68 7.50
CA LEU A 316 -36.00 -10.88 6.30
C LEU A 316 -34.86 -11.44 5.43
N ALA A 317 -33.83 -12.00 6.05
CA ALA A 317 -32.75 -12.67 5.31
C ALA A 317 -33.25 -13.94 4.63
N THR A 318 -34.05 -14.75 5.33
CA THR A 318 -34.69 -15.95 4.77
C THR A 318 -35.62 -15.61 3.61
N ASP A 319 -36.47 -14.59 3.76
CA ASP A 319 -37.40 -14.14 2.72
C ASP A 319 -36.67 -13.64 1.49
N LEU A 320 -35.63 -12.79 1.67
CA LEU A 320 -34.81 -12.31 0.56
C LEU A 320 -34.11 -13.45 -0.17
N VAL A 321 -33.61 -14.45 0.57
CA VAL A 321 -33.00 -15.65 -0.02
C VAL A 321 -34.02 -16.43 -0.84
N ALA A 322 -35.23 -16.65 -0.30
CA ALA A 322 -36.30 -17.37 -0.99
C ALA A 322 -36.76 -16.64 -2.26
N ASP A 323 -36.87 -15.31 -2.23
CA ASP A 323 -37.24 -14.50 -3.40
C ASP A 323 -36.16 -14.54 -4.48
N VAL A 324 -34.88 -14.49 -4.09
CA VAL A 324 -33.76 -14.66 -5.03
C VAL A 324 -33.79 -16.05 -5.66
N ASP A 325 -33.99 -17.10 -4.86
CA ASP A 325 -34.04 -18.48 -5.35
C ASP A 325 -35.20 -18.68 -6.33
N ARG A 326 -36.39 -18.17 -5.99
CA ARG A 326 -37.57 -18.21 -6.88
C ARG A 326 -37.29 -17.50 -8.19
N ARG A 327 -36.73 -16.29 -8.12
CA ARG A 327 -36.42 -15.51 -9.33
C ARG A 327 -35.36 -16.18 -10.19
N LEU A 328 -34.31 -16.76 -9.61
CA LEU A 328 -33.28 -17.49 -10.35
C LEU A 328 -33.87 -18.70 -11.10
N ALA A 329 -34.85 -19.38 -10.51
CA ALA A 329 -35.54 -20.52 -11.14
C ALA A 329 -36.44 -20.12 -12.32
N GLU A 330 -37.00 -18.90 -12.30
CA GLU A 330 -37.87 -18.38 -13.36
C GLU A 330 -37.09 -17.91 -14.61
N ILE A 331 -35.78 -17.68 -14.50
CA ILE A 331 -34.97 -17.17 -15.62
C ILE A 331 -34.84 -18.27 -16.69
N PRO A 332 -35.33 -18.03 -17.92
CA PRO A 332 -35.22 -19.01 -19.00
C PRO A 332 -33.77 -19.13 -19.48
N ARG A 333 -33.52 -20.05 -20.42
CA ARG A 333 -32.20 -20.17 -21.06
C ARG A 333 -31.78 -18.82 -21.64
N LEU A 334 -30.56 -18.38 -21.35
CA LEU A 334 -30.09 -17.03 -21.71
C LEU A 334 -30.05 -16.83 -23.23
N SER A 335 -29.73 -17.88 -23.98
CA SER A 335 -29.78 -17.89 -25.44
C SER A 335 -31.19 -17.64 -26.01
N ALA A 336 -32.25 -17.93 -25.25
CA ALA A 336 -33.64 -17.71 -25.67
C ALA A 336 -34.16 -16.30 -25.35
N LEU A 337 -33.45 -15.52 -24.53
CA LEU A 337 -33.86 -14.16 -24.18
C LEU A 337 -33.64 -13.21 -25.36
N SER A 338 -34.54 -12.25 -25.61
CA SER A 338 -34.25 -11.12 -26.51
C SER A 338 -33.43 -10.03 -25.79
N SER A 339 -32.93 -9.03 -26.53
CA SER A 339 -31.99 -8.03 -25.97
C SER A 339 -32.59 -7.19 -24.83
N SER A 340 -33.88 -6.85 -24.89
CA SER A 340 -34.56 -6.05 -23.85
C SER A 340 -34.68 -6.82 -22.51
N PRO A 341 -35.20 -8.06 -22.48
CA PRO A 341 -35.16 -8.93 -21.31
C PRO A 341 -33.76 -9.15 -20.74
N LEU A 342 -32.74 -9.35 -21.59
CA LEU A 342 -31.36 -9.53 -21.12
C LEU A 342 -30.87 -8.33 -20.31
N VAL A 343 -31.08 -7.10 -20.81
CA VAL A 343 -30.74 -5.86 -20.10
C VAL A 343 -31.55 -5.73 -18.81
N ALA A 344 -32.83 -6.11 -18.81
CA ALA A 344 -33.67 -6.11 -17.63
C ALA A 344 -33.12 -7.05 -16.53
N GLU A 345 -32.63 -8.23 -16.90
CA GLU A 345 -31.99 -9.17 -15.96
C GLU A 345 -30.67 -8.61 -15.39
N VAL A 346 -29.83 -7.95 -16.21
CA VAL A 346 -28.63 -7.25 -15.70
C VAL A 346 -29.01 -6.15 -14.70
N ARG A 347 -30.07 -5.39 -14.96
CA ARG A 347 -30.56 -4.37 -14.00
C ARG A 347 -31.14 -4.99 -12.74
N TRP A 348 -31.85 -6.11 -12.84
CA TRP A 348 -32.36 -6.84 -11.68
C TRP A 348 -31.21 -7.33 -10.80
N THR A 349 -30.24 -8.04 -11.36
CA THR A 349 -29.08 -8.55 -10.60
C THR A 349 -28.33 -7.43 -9.87
N ARG A 350 -28.11 -6.27 -10.51
CA ARG A 350 -27.47 -5.10 -9.87
C ARG A 350 -28.26 -4.57 -8.67
N ARG A 351 -29.60 -4.53 -8.75
CA ARG A 351 -30.47 -4.10 -7.64
C ARG A 351 -30.48 -5.13 -6.52
N THR A 352 -30.60 -6.41 -6.87
CA THR A 352 -30.60 -7.52 -5.91
C THR A 352 -29.30 -7.60 -5.12
N LEU A 353 -28.13 -7.38 -5.76
CA LEU A 353 -26.85 -7.33 -5.07
C LEU A 353 -26.79 -6.23 -4.00
N VAL A 354 -27.40 -5.06 -4.22
CA VAL A 354 -27.47 -4.00 -3.20
C VAL A 354 -28.18 -4.51 -1.94
N SER A 355 -29.34 -5.14 -2.10
CA SER A 355 -30.13 -5.70 -0.98
C SER A 355 -29.39 -6.81 -0.26
N LEU A 356 -28.78 -7.73 -1.02
CA LEU A 356 -28.01 -8.85 -0.45
C LEU A 356 -26.78 -8.35 0.34
N HIS A 357 -26.03 -7.37 -0.19
CA HIS A 357 -24.89 -6.79 0.52
C HIS A 357 -25.32 -6.04 1.79
N ALA A 358 -26.42 -5.29 1.73
CA ALA A 358 -26.96 -4.59 2.89
C ALA A 358 -27.37 -5.58 3.99
N GLN A 359 -28.14 -6.61 3.65
CA GLN A 359 -28.58 -7.64 4.60
C GLN A 359 -27.40 -8.44 5.15
N LYS A 360 -26.42 -8.83 4.31
CA LYS A 360 -25.20 -9.54 4.78
C LYS A 360 -24.44 -8.70 5.80
N ALA A 361 -24.27 -7.40 5.53
CA ALA A 361 -23.57 -6.50 6.42
C ALA A 361 -24.31 -6.32 7.75
N LEU A 362 -25.63 -6.10 7.71
CA LEU A 362 -26.46 -6.01 8.92
C LEU A 362 -26.41 -7.30 9.74
N ALA A 363 -26.56 -8.46 9.09
CA ALA A 363 -26.47 -9.77 9.73
C ALA A 363 -25.13 -9.95 10.45
N GLY A 364 -24.01 -9.60 9.78
CA GLY A 364 -22.68 -9.69 10.37
C GLY A 364 -22.44 -8.74 11.56
N THR A 365 -23.19 -7.64 11.65
CA THR A 365 -23.09 -6.70 12.79
C THR A 365 -24.05 -7.00 13.94
N LEU A 366 -25.21 -7.59 13.67
CA LEU A 366 -26.32 -7.68 14.62
C LEU A 366 -26.57 -9.11 15.11
N LEU A 367 -26.27 -10.12 14.29
CA LEU A 367 -26.49 -11.52 14.65
C LEU A 367 -25.21 -12.09 15.29
N LYS A 368 -25.38 -12.76 16.43
CA LYS A 368 -24.32 -13.58 17.02
C LYS A 368 -24.40 -14.96 16.37
N GLU A 369 -23.42 -15.31 15.54
CA GLU A 369 -23.33 -16.67 15.00
C GLU A 369 -22.65 -17.60 16.02
N PRO A 370 -23.15 -18.84 16.20
CA PRO A 370 -22.53 -19.79 17.10
C PRO A 370 -21.13 -20.19 16.59
N PRO A 371 -20.17 -20.42 17.49
CA PRO A 371 -18.75 -20.65 17.14
C PRO A 371 -18.48 -21.92 16.32
N LYS A 372 -19.48 -22.80 16.12
CA LYS A 372 -19.38 -24.05 15.35
C LYS A 372 -20.36 -24.10 14.16
N SER A 373 -20.72 -22.96 13.60
CA SER A 373 -21.65 -22.92 12.46
C SER A 373 -21.02 -23.48 11.17
N ARG A 374 -21.83 -24.17 10.35
CA ARG A 374 -21.41 -24.61 9.00
C ARG A 374 -21.17 -23.37 8.13
N THR A 375 -20.05 -23.36 7.40
CA THR A 375 -19.73 -22.31 6.44
C THR A 375 -20.10 -22.75 5.03
N ALA A 376 -20.42 -21.79 4.15
CA ALA A 376 -20.66 -22.09 2.74
C ALA A 376 -19.44 -22.75 2.08
N ALA A 377 -18.23 -22.33 2.47
CA ALA A 377 -16.98 -22.94 2.00
C ALA A 377 -16.82 -24.40 2.46
N GLY A 378 -17.13 -24.71 3.73
CA GLY A 378 -17.07 -26.08 4.23
C GLY A 378 -18.08 -27.00 3.53
N THR A 379 -19.33 -26.56 3.36
CA THR A 379 -20.34 -27.29 2.59
C THR A 379 -19.93 -27.46 1.12
N ALA A 380 -19.31 -26.44 0.54
CA ALA A 380 -18.82 -26.48 -0.84
C ALA A 380 -17.67 -27.48 -1.04
N LEU A 381 -16.72 -27.56 -0.10
CA LEU A 381 -15.63 -28.54 -0.16
C LEU A 381 -16.17 -29.97 -0.10
N ALA A 382 -17.11 -30.26 0.80
CA ALA A 382 -17.72 -31.58 0.91
C ALA A 382 -18.50 -31.97 -0.37
N ALA A 383 -19.22 -31.01 -0.98
CA ALA A 383 -19.92 -31.22 -2.24
C ALA A 383 -18.94 -31.46 -3.41
N LEU A 384 -17.84 -30.70 -3.46
CA LEU A 384 -16.80 -30.85 -4.46
C LEU A 384 -16.09 -32.21 -4.37
N GLU A 385 -15.77 -32.66 -3.16
CA GLU A 385 -15.17 -33.96 -2.89
C GLU A 385 -16.08 -35.09 -3.38
N THR A 386 -17.37 -35.05 -2.99
CA THR A 386 -18.37 -36.04 -3.42
C THR A 386 -18.51 -36.09 -4.95
N ALA A 387 -18.53 -34.94 -5.60
CA ALA A 387 -18.67 -34.86 -7.05
C ALA A 387 -17.41 -35.36 -7.79
N ARG A 388 -16.22 -35.11 -7.23
CA ARG A 388 -14.95 -35.62 -7.76
C ARG A 388 -14.80 -37.12 -7.60
N ALA A 389 -15.27 -37.69 -6.50
CA ALA A 389 -15.33 -39.14 -6.32
C ALA A 389 -16.16 -39.84 -7.42
N ARG A 390 -17.09 -39.11 -8.06
CA ARG A 390 -17.89 -39.57 -9.21
C ARG A 390 -17.28 -39.24 -10.57
N GLY A 391 -16.10 -38.63 -10.62
CA GLY A 391 -15.42 -38.24 -11.86
C GLY A 391 -16.14 -37.13 -12.65
N LEU A 392 -16.97 -36.31 -11.99
CA LEU A 392 -17.72 -35.26 -12.68
C LEU A 392 -16.79 -34.07 -13.06
N PRO A 393 -16.89 -33.54 -14.29
CA PRO A 393 -16.16 -32.34 -14.68
C PRO A 393 -16.70 -31.09 -13.96
N ASP A 394 -15.83 -30.10 -13.70
CA ASP A 394 -16.14 -28.88 -12.93
C ASP A 394 -17.44 -28.18 -13.38
N GLU A 395 -17.71 -28.11 -14.69
CA GLU A 395 -18.91 -27.47 -15.23
C GLU A 395 -20.20 -28.19 -14.79
N ARG A 396 -20.15 -29.52 -14.74
CA ARG A 396 -21.27 -30.35 -14.26
C ARG A 396 -21.39 -30.31 -12.74
N VAL A 397 -20.27 -30.25 -12.01
CA VAL A 397 -20.27 -30.05 -10.55
C VAL A 397 -20.97 -28.74 -10.18
N ILE A 398 -20.67 -27.63 -10.87
CA ILE A 398 -21.32 -26.34 -10.61
C ILE A 398 -22.83 -26.40 -10.91
N ALA A 399 -23.21 -27.09 -12.00
CA ALA A 399 -24.61 -27.21 -12.40
C ALA A 399 -25.45 -28.05 -11.43
N GLU A 400 -24.87 -29.12 -10.86
CA GLU A 400 -25.55 -30.01 -9.91
C GLU A 400 -25.44 -29.51 -8.45
N ASN A 401 -24.34 -28.82 -8.09
CA ASN A 401 -24.04 -28.40 -6.72
C ASN A 401 -23.53 -26.94 -6.69
N PRO A 402 -24.39 -25.95 -6.92
CA PRO A 402 -23.97 -24.54 -7.02
C PRO A 402 -23.39 -23.94 -5.74
N VAL A 403 -23.49 -24.64 -4.61
CA VAL A 403 -22.77 -24.30 -3.38
C VAL A 403 -21.26 -24.21 -3.60
N VAL A 404 -20.70 -24.97 -4.55
CA VAL A 404 -19.26 -24.94 -4.89
C VAL A 404 -18.76 -23.57 -5.38
N LEU A 405 -19.67 -22.69 -5.82
CA LEU A 405 -19.33 -21.32 -6.20
C LEU A 405 -18.80 -20.48 -5.01
N ALA A 406 -19.05 -20.91 -3.77
CA ALA A 406 -18.45 -20.31 -2.58
C ALA A 406 -16.91 -20.41 -2.56
N LEU A 407 -16.32 -21.35 -3.32
CA LEU A 407 -14.87 -21.57 -3.40
C LEU A 407 -14.18 -20.74 -4.48
N THR A 408 -14.95 -19.99 -5.27
CA THR A 408 -14.41 -19.25 -6.42
C THR A 408 -14.80 -17.79 -6.36
N SER A 409 -13.91 -16.93 -6.83
CA SER A 409 -14.19 -15.50 -7.03
C SER A 409 -14.93 -15.28 -8.35
N PRO A 410 -15.79 -14.25 -8.45
CA PRO A 410 -16.39 -13.90 -9.73
C PRO A 410 -15.31 -13.39 -10.68
N SER A 411 -15.43 -13.73 -11.97
CA SER A 411 -14.57 -13.17 -13.01
C SER A 411 -15.25 -13.23 -14.37
N LEU A 412 -15.16 -12.14 -15.14
CA LEU A 412 -15.53 -12.09 -16.54
C LEU A 412 -14.44 -12.70 -17.43
N ARG A 413 -13.16 -12.45 -17.10
CA ARG A 413 -11.99 -12.88 -17.90
C ARG A 413 -11.55 -14.32 -17.67
N LYS A 414 -11.43 -14.74 -16.41
CA LYS A 414 -10.81 -16.04 -16.10
C LYS A 414 -11.81 -17.17 -16.32
N ARG A 415 -11.35 -18.25 -16.95
CA ARG A 415 -12.10 -19.51 -16.96
C ARG A 415 -12.15 -20.03 -15.53
N ARG A 416 -13.35 -20.37 -15.07
CA ARG A 416 -13.58 -20.90 -13.72
C ARG A 416 -12.81 -22.20 -13.55
N ARG A 417 -12.04 -22.33 -12.47
CA ARG A 417 -11.41 -23.58 -12.05
C ARG A 417 -11.72 -23.79 -10.58
N LEU A 418 -12.31 -24.94 -10.23
CA LEU A 418 -12.51 -25.32 -8.84
C LEU A 418 -11.15 -25.70 -8.22
N PRO A 419 -10.95 -25.51 -6.90
CA PRO A 419 -9.66 -25.78 -6.26
C PRO A 419 -9.20 -27.21 -6.55
N ALA A 420 -8.01 -27.43 -7.12
CA ALA A 420 -7.48 -28.77 -7.36
C ALA A 420 -7.37 -29.56 -6.05
N PRO A 421 -7.43 -30.92 -6.07
CA PRO A 421 -6.99 -31.67 -4.90
C PRO A 421 -5.58 -31.21 -4.53
N ALA A 422 -5.33 -30.96 -3.25
CA ALA A 422 -3.98 -30.71 -2.81
C ALA A 422 -3.19 -31.98 -3.14
N ASP A 423 -2.20 -31.88 -4.03
CA ASP A 423 -1.14 -32.87 -4.07
C ASP A 423 -0.58 -32.88 -2.65
N VAL A 424 -0.73 -34.01 -1.96
CA VAL A 424 -0.09 -34.23 -0.67
C VAL A 424 1.40 -34.12 -0.96
N ALA A 425 1.98 -32.96 -0.65
CA ALA A 425 3.40 -32.70 -0.79
C ALA A 425 4.15 -33.62 0.17
N GLY A 426 4.57 -34.77 -0.36
CA GLY A 426 5.85 -35.37 0.00
C GLY A 426 6.87 -34.83 -0.99
N ASP A 427 7.80 -34.04 -0.45
CA ASP A 427 9.17 -33.78 -0.87
C ASP A 427 9.56 -33.79 -2.36
N GLU A 428 10.10 -32.63 -2.76
CA GLU A 428 11.22 -32.38 -3.67
C GLU A 428 11.19 -32.86 -5.14
N GLU A 429 11.58 -31.91 -5.99
CA GLU A 429 12.24 -32.06 -7.30
C GLU A 429 12.14 -33.43 -8.01
N GLN A 430 11.20 -33.52 -8.96
CA GLN A 430 11.50 -34.05 -10.28
C GLN A 430 10.42 -33.69 -11.30
N ALA A 431 10.83 -32.91 -12.29
CA ALA A 431 10.06 -32.65 -13.49
C ALA A 431 9.89 -33.96 -14.28
N VAL A 432 8.65 -34.45 -14.38
CA VAL A 432 8.26 -35.49 -15.35
C VAL A 432 7.23 -34.85 -16.30
N PRO A 433 7.46 -34.85 -17.63
CA PRO A 433 6.55 -34.21 -18.57
C PRO A 433 5.25 -35.02 -18.66
N ARG A 434 4.15 -34.46 -18.16
CA ARG A 434 2.81 -35.05 -18.36
C ARG A 434 2.47 -34.99 -19.85
N SER A 435 2.19 -36.16 -20.41
CA SER A 435 1.85 -36.41 -21.80
C SER A 435 0.65 -35.55 -22.27
N ARG A 436 0.77 -35.05 -23.50
CA ARG A 436 -0.33 -34.44 -24.26
C ARG A 436 -1.49 -35.44 -24.37
N VAL A 437 -2.62 -35.11 -23.76
CA VAL A 437 -3.91 -35.70 -24.15
C VAL A 437 -4.30 -35.05 -25.49
N PRO A 438 -4.73 -35.82 -26.51
CA PRO A 438 -5.02 -35.26 -27.82
C PRO A 438 -6.20 -34.28 -27.78
N GLU A 439 -6.12 -33.21 -28.57
CA GLU A 439 -7.25 -32.38 -28.98
C GLU A 439 -8.33 -33.26 -29.64
N ALA A 440 -9.28 -33.74 -28.84
CA ALA A 440 -10.52 -34.29 -29.36
C ALA A 440 -11.47 -33.12 -29.62
N ALA A 441 -11.92 -33.01 -30.87
CA ALA A 441 -12.79 -31.98 -31.42
C ALA A 441 -13.88 -31.48 -30.46
N GLU A 442 -13.94 -30.16 -30.30
CA GLU A 442 -14.92 -29.42 -29.52
C GLU A 442 -16.35 -29.62 -30.06
N ASN A 443 -17.01 -30.69 -29.65
CA ASN A 443 -18.46 -30.66 -29.48
C ASN A 443 -18.74 -29.99 -28.15
N VAL A 444 -18.87 -28.65 -28.16
CA VAL A 444 -19.36 -27.86 -27.04
C VAL A 444 -20.74 -28.39 -26.65
N PRO A 445 -20.93 -29.02 -25.48
CA PRO A 445 -22.26 -29.40 -25.04
C PRO A 445 -23.06 -28.13 -24.77
N SER A 446 -24.27 -28.07 -25.30
CA SER A 446 -25.27 -27.01 -25.08
C SER A 446 -25.28 -26.52 -23.63
N GLU A 447 -25.22 -25.20 -23.43
CA GLU A 447 -25.24 -24.54 -22.12
C GLU A 447 -26.32 -25.15 -21.20
N PRO A 448 -25.96 -25.76 -20.05
CA PRO A 448 -26.96 -26.20 -19.09
C PRO A 448 -27.71 -24.97 -18.55
N GLY A 449 -29.04 -25.01 -18.63
CA GLY A 449 -29.92 -23.94 -18.18
C GLY A 449 -29.72 -23.63 -16.69
N LEU A 450 -29.83 -22.37 -16.31
CA LEU A 450 -29.78 -21.89 -14.92
C LEU A 450 -30.90 -22.46 -14.01
N GLY A 451 -31.89 -23.14 -14.60
CA GLY A 451 -32.98 -23.81 -13.87
C GLY A 451 -32.55 -24.93 -12.91
N THR A 452 -31.25 -25.25 -12.79
CA THR A 452 -30.73 -26.26 -11.85
C THR A 452 -29.98 -25.67 -10.65
N LEU A 453 -30.02 -24.34 -10.41
CA LEU A 453 -29.48 -23.73 -9.18
C LEU A 453 -30.34 -24.03 -7.93
N HIS A 454 -30.79 -25.27 -7.74
CA HIS A 454 -31.68 -25.67 -6.67
C HIS A 454 -31.08 -26.88 -5.93
N SER A 455 -30.07 -26.64 -5.09
CA SER A 455 -29.79 -27.58 -4.01
C SER A 455 -30.57 -27.14 -2.78
N PRO A 456 -31.28 -28.04 -2.07
CA PRO A 456 -31.86 -27.72 -0.78
C PRO A 456 -30.71 -27.31 0.13
N THR A 457 -30.59 -26.00 0.39
CA THR A 457 -29.54 -25.43 1.24
C THR A 457 -29.99 -25.60 2.69
N THR A 458 -30.27 -26.85 3.09
CA THR A 458 -30.78 -27.13 4.42
C THR A 458 -29.68 -26.86 5.46
N ALA A 459 -29.89 -25.76 6.20
CA ALA A 459 -29.17 -25.29 7.39
C ALA A 459 -27.79 -24.61 7.21
N LEU A 460 -27.64 -23.67 6.26
CA LEU A 460 -26.59 -22.64 6.38
C LEU A 460 -27.08 -21.47 7.27
N PRO A 461 -26.20 -20.87 8.11
CA PRO A 461 -26.52 -19.64 8.83
C PRO A 461 -26.99 -18.52 7.88
N PRO A 462 -27.80 -17.55 8.34
CA PRO A 462 -28.33 -16.48 7.50
C PRO A 462 -27.24 -15.72 6.72
N ARG A 463 -26.09 -15.42 7.35
CA ARG A 463 -24.99 -14.70 6.71
C ARG A 463 -24.36 -15.51 5.58
N GLU A 464 -24.14 -16.81 5.80
CA GLU A 464 -23.56 -17.72 4.82
C GLU A 464 -24.52 -17.98 3.66
N SER A 465 -25.83 -18.09 3.94
CA SER A 465 -26.88 -18.17 2.93
C SER A 465 -26.89 -16.93 2.02
N LEU A 466 -26.84 -15.73 2.59
CA LEU A 466 -26.76 -14.47 1.85
C LEU A 466 -25.47 -14.39 1.02
N ARG A 467 -24.32 -14.79 1.60
CA ARG A 467 -23.03 -14.83 0.89
C ARG A 467 -23.09 -15.74 -0.33
N LEU A 468 -23.74 -16.90 -0.21
CA LEU A 468 -23.89 -17.81 -1.33
C LEU A 468 -24.77 -17.22 -2.44
N ARG A 469 -25.90 -16.59 -2.10
CA ARG A 469 -26.78 -15.94 -3.09
C ARG A 469 -26.11 -14.76 -3.80
N ILE A 470 -25.25 -14.01 -3.10
CA ILE A 470 -24.38 -13.01 -3.74
C ILE A 470 -23.53 -13.66 -4.84
N ARG A 471 -22.90 -14.80 -4.56
CA ARG A 471 -22.08 -15.52 -5.55
C ARG A 471 -22.92 -16.04 -6.73
N TRP A 472 -24.12 -16.55 -6.48
CA TRP A 472 -25.03 -17.00 -7.54
C TRP A 472 -25.50 -15.87 -8.45
N VAL A 473 -25.88 -14.72 -7.88
CA VAL A 473 -26.29 -13.54 -8.65
C VAL A 473 -25.11 -12.97 -9.47
N GLN A 474 -23.90 -12.96 -8.90
CA GLN A 474 -22.68 -12.58 -9.63
C GLN A 474 -22.38 -13.55 -10.77
N GLU A 475 -22.58 -14.86 -10.56
CA GLU A 475 -22.42 -15.88 -11.60
C GLU A 475 -23.44 -15.69 -12.73
N LEU A 476 -24.71 -15.40 -12.42
CA LEU A 476 -25.70 -15.03 -13.41
C LEU A 476 -25.29 -13.78 -14.21
N GLN A 477 -24.76 -12.74 -13.55
CA GLN A 477 -24.24 -11.56 -14.25
C GLN A 477 -23.12 -11.89 -15.24
N VAL A 478 -22.18 -12.75 -14.85
CA VAL A 478 -21.11 -13.21 -15.75
C VAL A 478 -21.71 -13.86 -17.00
N ARG A 479 -22.71 -14.73 -16.83
CA ARG A 479 -23.37 -15.41 -17.97
C ARG A 479 -24.16 -14.43 -18.85
N LEU A 480 -24.92 -13.50 -18.26
CA LEU A 480 -25.67 -12.47 -18.99
C LEU A 480 -24.74 -11.58 -19.82
N VAL A 481 -23.61 -11.16 -19.24
CA VAL A 481 -22.62 -10.31 -19.93
C VAL A 481 -21.95 -11.07 -21.06
N ARG A 482 -21.62 -12.36 -20.87
CA ARG A 482 -21.06 -13.20 -21.94
C ARG A 482 -22.05 -13.43 -23.08
N GLU A 483 -23.33 -13.64 -22.76
CA GLU A 483 -24.39 -13.72 -23.77
C GLU A 483 -24.49 -12.43 -24.58
N ALA A 484 -24.52 -11.27 -23.90
CA ALA A 484 -24.54 -9.97 -24.57
C ALA A 484 -23.30 -9.75 -25.46
N ALA A 485 -22.12 -10.08 -24.94
CA ALA A 485 -20.86 -10.00 -25.68
C ALA A 485 -20.88 -10.84 -26.95
N ARG A 486 -21.35 -12.09 -26.84
CA ARG A 486 -21.47 -13.02 -27.98
C ARG A 486 -22.35 -12.44 -29.07
N ARG A 487 -23.48 -11.83 -28.72
CA ARG A 487 -24.40 -11.18 -29.66
C ARG A 487 -23.79 -9.95 -30.35
N LEU A 488 -22.90 -9.26 -29.65
CA LEU A 488 -22.20 -8.08 -30.15
C LEU A 488 -20.90 -8.44 -30.91
N GLY A 489 -20.55 -9.73 -31.03
CA GLY A 489 -19.29 -10.16 -31.65
C GLY A 489 -18.04 -9.73 -30.86
N LEU A 490 -18.16 -9.52 -29.55
CA LEU A 490 -17.07 -9.09 -28.68
C LEU A 490 -16.41 -10.29 -27.99
N ASP A 491 -15.09 -10.33 -28.00
CA ASP A 491 -14.30 -11.30 -27.25
C ASP A 491 -14.41 -11.07 -25.73
N ALA A 492 -14.42 -12.15 -24.96
CA ALA A 492 -14.56 -12.16 -23.51
C ALA A 492 -13.49 -11.33 -22.79
N GLU A 493 -12.27 -11.25 -23.34
CA GLU A 493 -11.21 -10.38 -22.79
C GLU A 493 -11.52 -8.89 -22.97
N ARG A 494 -12.08 -8.50 -24.12
CA ARG A 494 -12.40 -7.10 -24.45
C ARG A 494 -13.59 -6.59 -23.67
N VAL A 495 -14.54 -7.47 -23.36
CA VAL A 495 -15.76 -7.13 -22.61
C VAL A 495 -15.45 -6.60 -21.22
N GLY A 496 -14.44 -7.18 -20.56
CA GLY A 496 -14.02 -6.73 -19.22
C GLY A 496 -13.48 -5.29 -19.18
N LEU A 497 -12.96 -4.79 -20.32
CA LEU A 497 -12.37 -3.45 -20.43
C LEU A 497 -13.40 -2.36 -20.72
N LEU A 498 -14.65 -2.72 -21.00
CA LEU A 498 -15.74 -1.77 -21.19
C LEU A 498 -16.04 -1.03 -19.87
N ARG A 499 -16.36 0.27 -19.97
CA ARG A 499 -16.76 1.11 -18.84
C ARG A 499 -18.25 1.38 -18.85
#